data_AF-A0A2G8JSW4-F1
#
_entry.id   AF-A0A2G8JSW4-F1
#
_cell.length_a   1.000
_cell.length_b   1.000
_cell.length_c   1.000
_cell.angle_alpha   90.00
_cell.angle_beta   90.00
_cell.angle_gamma   90.00
#
_symmetry.space_group_name_H-M   'P 1'
#
loop_
_entity.id
_entity.type
_entity.pdbx_description
1 polymer ?
#
loop_
_entity_poly.entity_id
_entity_poly.type
_entity_poly.pdbx_seq_one_letter_code
_entity_poly.pdbx_strand_id
1 'polypeptide(L)'
;MTVTRFTPSSKMFTDHQPLTLKLDNKETKNLTLEKLAALTVDPRCIVHVKEKANLCCSSCGNVPVCIICIYSKHKGHDLHDVTELAKGERELLKPKLAELNMYRAKLYELPKKVGIAAQTLKENIDEKTEKFMNQHKQQTHKIKEKLAKRTKERKRGILEIENRRKDENKQTSLNFEKELSQLKEKYDKIRERTENKYDKECEEFNVKCDEKDGAFLEKLRSLDVSFKNLTTANGLLAKPYEEELRQRSDYCDQIIKRYENFTATTTSVLASNDVWKDVQCIPDIRAACDTLIEEMKHDFPELKSLSDFKINQES
;
A
#
# COMPACT_ATOMS: atom_id res chain seq x y z
N MET A 1 65.81 43.68 -15.86
CA MET A 1 64.61 44.37 -16.37
C MET A 1 63.43 43.45 -16.15
N THR A 2 62.58 43.84 -15.22
CA THR A 2 61.54 43.01 -14.60
C THR A 2 60.31 42.93 -15.48
N VAL A 3 59.72 41.73 -15.52
CA VAL A 3 58.50 41.34 -16.24
C VAL A 3 57.27 42.02 -15.62
N THR A 4 56.33 42.44 -16.47
CA THR A 4 54.89 42.32 -16.16
C THR A 4 54.08 42.12 -17.43
N ARG A 5 53.49 40.92 -17.54
CA ARG A 5 52.35 40.60 -18.41
C ARG A 5 51.15 41.46 -18.01
N PHE A 6 50.43 41.99 -18.99
CA PHE A 6 49.05 42.42 -18.81
C PHE A 6 48.14 41.66 -19.78
N THR A 7 47.40 40.71 -19.21
CA THR A 7 46.17 40.15 -19.77
C THR A 7 45.02 41.12 -19.49
N PRO A 8 44.20 41.51 -20.48
CA PRO A 8 42.88 42.05 -20.19
C PRO A 8 41.94 40.88 -19.90
N SER A 9 41.78 40.56 -18.62
CA SER A 9 40.63 39.79 -18.14
C SER A 9 39.37 40.66 -18.31
N SER A 10 38.68 40.50 -19.44
CA SER A 10 37.35 41.09 -19.61
C SER A 10 36.32 40.20 -18.90
N LYS A 11 36.09 40.49 -17.62
CA LYS A 11 34.87 40.06 -16.93
C LYS A 11 33.70 40.92 -17.44
N MET A 12 32.99 40.47 -18.49
CA MET A 12 31.72 41.07 -18.90
C MET A 12 30.59 40.04 -19.15
N PHE A 13 30.74 38.81 -18.64
CA PHE A 13 29.74 37.73 -18.84
C PHE A 13 29.07 37.27 -17.54
N THR A 14 28.89 38.17 -16.58
CA THR A 14 28.05 37.92 -15.41
C THR A 14 27.19 39.15 -15.21
N ASP A 15 25.89 39.00 -15.47
CA ASP A 15 24.76 39.77 -14.89
C ASP A 15 23.55 39.83 -15.82
N HIS A 16 23.22 38.69 -16.44
CA HIS A 16 21.86 38.43 -16.84
C HIS A 16 21.37 37.31 -15.95
N GLN A 17 20.81 37.68 -14.79
CA GLN A 17 19.89 36.79 -14.10
C GLN A 17 18.54 37.03 -14.79
N PRO A 18 18.15 36.21 -15.77
CA PRO A 18 16.81 36.35 -16.30
C PRO A 18 15.87 35.98 -15.14
N LEU A 19 14.91 36.86 -14.85
CA LEU A 19 13.69 36.44 -14.16
C LEU A 19 12.87 35.58 -15.14
N THR A 20 13.48 34.52 -15.69
CA THR A 20 12.73 33.39 -16.20
C THR A 20 12.18 32.71 -14.96
N LEU A 21 10.87 32.53 -14.91
CA LEU A 21 10.23 31.70 -13.89
C LEU A 21 10.60 30.25 -14.16
N LYS A 22 11.86 29.87 -13.86
CA LYS A 22 12.29 28.48 -13.93
C LYS A 22 11.39 27.67 -13.01
N LEU A 23 10.51 26.88 -13.61
CA LEU A 23 9.69 25.87 -12.94
C LEU A 23 10.48 24.58 -12.67
N ASP A 24 11.81 24.67 -12.58
CA ASP A 24 12.65 23.54 -12.20
C ASP A 24 12.73 23.45 -10.68
N ASN A 25 11.88 22.61 -10.09
CA ASN A 25 12.31 21.46 -9.31
C ASN A 25 11.13 20.67 -8.74
N LYS A 26 11.33 19.35 -8.70
CA LYS A 26 10.37 18.27 -8.40
C LYS A 26 9.75 18.30 -7.00
N GLU A 27 10.19 19.19 -6.12
CA GLU A 27 9.63 19.37 -4.78
C GLU A 27 9.57 20.87 -4.49
N THR A 28 8.35 21.41 -4.40
CA THR A 28 8.06 22.75 -3.87
C THR A 28 8.72 23.94 -4.57
N LYS A 29 8.09 24.46 -5.63
CA LYS A 29 7.94 25.91 -5.86
C LYS A 29 6.96 26.18 -7.00
N ASN A 30 5.69 26.22 -6.60
CA ASN A 30 4.57 26.67 -7.40
C ASN A 30 4.81 28.11 -7.90
N LEU A 31 4.35 28.40 -9.12
CA LEU A 31 3.94 29.75 -9.53
C LEU A 31 2.75 30.14 -8.64
N THR A 32 2.99 30.85 -7.54
CA THR A 32 1.88 31.35 -6.71
C THR A 32 1.12 32.43 -7.48
N LEU A 33 -0.20 32.50 -7.29
CA LEU A 33 -1.05 33.59 -7.80
C LEU A 33 -0.47 34.98 -7.49
N GLU A 34 0.26 35.11 -6.39
CA GLU A 34 0.99 36.31 -5.98
C GLU A 34 2.13 36.69 -6.95
N LYS A 35 2.88 35.72 -7.49
CA LYS A 35 3.90 35.98 -8.53
C LYS A 35 3.26 36.38 -9.85
N LEU A 36 2.08 35.85 -10.18
CA LEU A 36 1.30 36.24 -11.37
C LEU A 36 0.71 37.65 -11.23
N ALA A 37 0.36 38.07 -10.01
CA ALA A 37 -0.12 39.42 -9.72
C ALA A 37 0.98 40.49 -9.86
N ALA A 38 2.25 40.13 -9.61
CA ALA A 38 3.40 41.04 -9.77
C ALA A 38 3.72 41.38 -11.23
N LEU A 39 3.18 40.64 -12.19
CA LEU A 39 3.37 40.84 -13.64
C LEU A 39 2.33 41.79 -14.28
N THR A 40 1.59 42.59 -13.49
CA THR A 40 0.50 43.46 -13.98
C THR A 40 0.96 44.83 -14.51
N VAL A 41 2.27 45.10 -14.52
CA VAL A 41 2.85 46.36 -15.01
C VAL A 41 3.65 46.07 -16.27
N ASP A 42 3.41 46.85 -17.34
CA ASP A 42 4.18 46.78 -18.60
C ASP A 42 5.68 46.68 -18.28
N PRO A 43 6.37 45.63 -18.75
CA PRO A 43 7.74 45.39 -18.36
C PRO A 43 8.62 46.52 -18.89
N ARG A 44 9.44 47.05 -17.98
CA ARG A 44 10.47 48.02 -18.29
C ARG A 44 11.75 47.30 -18.67
N CYS A 45 12.62 47.98 -19.38
CA CYS A 45 13.92 47.39 -19.69
C CYS A 45 14.69 47.10 -18.40
N ILE A 46 15.22 45.88 -18.28
CA ILE A 46 15.98 45.41 -17.11
C ILE A 46 17.23 46.28 -16.89
N VAL A 47 17.85 46.75 -17.98
CA VAL A 47 19.04 47.60 -17.93
C VAL A 47 18.68 49.08 -17.81
N HIS A 48 17.58 49.51 -18.42
CA HIS A 48 17.13 50.89 -18.43
C HIS A 48 15.75 50.98 -17.77
N VAL A 49 15.72 50.89 -16.45
CA VAL A 49 14.49 50.75 -15.62
C VAL A 49 13.49 51.90 -15.80
N LYS A 50 13.88 53.03 -16.39
CA LYS A 50 12.97 54.15 -16.71
C LYS A 50 12.32 54.03 -18.08
N GLU A 51 12.90 53.25 -18.99
CA GLU A 51 12.45 53.08 -20.37
C GLU A 51 11.46 51.94 -20.51
N LYS A 52 10.40 52.15 -21.31
CA LYS A 52 9.45 51.10 -21.66
C LYS A 52 10.11 50.10 -22.61
N ALA A 53 9.86 48.81 -22.39
CA ALA A 53 10.20 47.80 -23.38
C ALA A 53 9.13 47.80 -24.47
N ASN A 54 9.56 47.77 -25.73
CA ASN A 54 8.64 47.74 -26.88
C ASN A 54 8.77 46.43 -27.68
N LEU A 55 9.86 45.67 -27.49
CA LEU A 55 10.16 44.45 -28.22
C LEU A 55 10.69 43.38 -27.26
N CYS A 56 10.62 42.13 -27.69
CA CYS A 56 11.19 40.97 -27.00
C CYS A 56 12.39 40.43 -27.76
N CYS A 57 13.45 40.07 -27.04
CA CYS A 57 14.59 39.38 -27.62
C CYS A 57 14.47 37.87 -27.43
N SER A 58 14.15 37.14 -28.50
CA SER A 58 13.98 35.69 -28.48
C SER A 58 15.30 34.95 -28.22
N SER A 59 16.41 35.47 -28.75
CA SER A 59 17.76 34.92 -28.51
C SER A 59 18.19 34.98 -27.03
N CYS A 60 17.51 35.78 -26.21
CA CYS A 60 17.78 35.91 -24.77
C CYS A 60 16.69 35.30 -23.89
N GLY A 61 15.79 34.45 -24.43
CA GLY A 61 14.69 33.86 -23.68
C GLY A 61 13.53 34.84 -23.45
N ASN A 62 13.11 35.50 -24.53
CA ASN A 62 11.97 36.43 -24.56
C ASN A 62 12.09 37.60 -23.57
N VAL A 63 13.29 38.16 -23.43
CA VAL A 63 13.55 39.28 -22.51
C VAL A 63 13.01 40.59 -23.08
N PRO A 64 12.25 41.40 -22.30
CA PRO A 64 11.80 42.72 -22.71
C PRO A 64 12.99 43.69 -22.93
N VAL A 65 13.08 44.29 -24.11
CA VAL A 65 14.15 45.22 -24.48
C VAL A 65 13.62 46.61 -24.84
N CYS A 66 14.34 47.66 -24.41
CA CYS A 66 14.12 49.01 -24.89
C CYS A 66 14.97 49.32 -26.12
N ILE A 67 14.66 50.43 -26.80
CA ILE A 67 15.34 50.91 -28.01
C ILE A 67 16.85 51.03 -27.81
N ILE A 68 17.33 51.46 -26.64
CA ILE A 68 18.76 51.63 -26.35
C ILE A 68 19.48 50.27 -26.32
N CYS A 69 18.82 49.23 -25.79
CA CYS A 69 19.35 47.88 -25.69
C CYS A 69 19.46 47.19 -27.06
N ILE A 70 18.59 47.52 -28.00
CA ILE A 70 18.60 47.00 -29.38
C ILE A 70 19.89 47.37 -30.10
N TYR A 71 20.32 48.63 -29.97
CA TYR A 71 21.54 49.12 -30.64
C TYR A 71 22.84 48.79 -29.91
N SER A 72 22.75 48.24 -28.69
CA SER A 72 23.90 47.90 -27.86
C SER A 72 23.95 46.40 -27.57
N LYS A 73 23.45 45.96 -26.41
CA LYS A 73 23.60 44.60 -25.89
C LYS A 73 22.86 43.52 -26.70
N HIS A 74 21.82 43.89 -27.44
CA HIS A 74 21.03 42.97 -28.26
C HIS A 74 21.24 43.23 -29.76
N LYS A 75 22.34 43.88 -30.14
CA LYS A 75 22.66 44.15 -31.53
C LYS A 75 22.92 42.84 -32.28
N GLY A 76 22.09 42.55 -33.27
CA GLY A 76 22.17 41.33 -34.07
C GLY A 76 21.49 40.12 -33.43
N HIS A 77 20.74 40.30 -32.34
CA HIS A 77 19.83 39.27 -31.82
C HIS A 77 18.46 39.34 -32.52
N ASP A 78 17.72 38.25 -32.45
CA ASP A 78 16.36 38.18 -33.00
C ASP A 78 15.40 38.94 -32.07
N LEU A 79 14.78 39.98 -32.62
CA LEU A 79 13.85 40.86 -31.93
C LEU A 79 12.47 40.71 -32.56
N HIS A 80 11.46 40.48 -31.71
CA HIS A 80 10.10 40.25 -32.14
C HIS A 80 9.14 41.21 -31.46
N ASP A 81 8.04 41.50 -32.17
CA ASP A 81 6.88 42.16 -31.59
C ASP A 81 6.23 41.25 -30.55
N VAL A 82 5.88 41.84 -29.41
CA VAL A 82 5.33 41.11 -28.26
C VAL A 82 3.97 40.53 -28.57
N THR A 83 3.16 41.22 -29.38
CA THR A 83 1.82 40.79 -29.77
C THR A 83 1.88 39.59 -30.71
N GLU A 84 2.79 39.62 -31.69
CA GLU A 84 3.02 38.51 -32.61
C GLU A 84 3.54 37.27 -31.86
N LEU A 85 4.50 37.48 -30.94
CA LEU A 85 5.07 36.41 -30.14
C LEU A 85 4.03 35.81 -29.17
N ALA A 86 3.22 36.64 -28.51
CA ALA A 86 2.13 36.18 -27.63
C ALA A 86 1.11 35.32 -28.39
N LYS A 87 0.73 35.76 -29.60
CA LYS A 87 -0.18 35.01 -30.47
C LYS A 87 0.43 33.68 -30.89
N GLY A 88 1.70 33.68 -31.30
CA GLY A 88 2.44 32.46 -31.65
C GLY A 88 2.50 31.46 -30.49
N GLU A 89 2.84 31.92 -29.29
CA GLU A 89 2.89 31.08 -28.09
C GLU A 89 1.52 30.49 -27.72
N ARG A 90 0.43 31.27 -27.82
CA ARG A 90 -0.94 30.77 -27.63
C ARG A 90 -1.31 29.69 -28.65
N GLU A 91 -0.98 29.86 -29.92
CA GLU A 91 -1.25 28.85 -30.94
C GLU A 91 -0.45 27.56 -30.71
N LEU A 92 0.78 27.65 -30.20
CA LEU A 92 1.59 26.49 -29.85
C LEU A 92 1.12 25.77 -28.57
N LEU A 93 0.48 26.49 -27.65
CA LEU A 93 -0.06 25.92 -26.41
C LEU A 93 -1.39 25.16 -26.65
N LYS A 94 -2.26 25.67 -27.53
CA LYS A 94 -3.57 25.04 -27.84
C LYS A 94 -3.51 23.53 -28.13
N PRO A 95 -2.66 23.01 -29.04
CA PRO A 95 -2.63 21.59 -29.34
C PRO A 95 -2.15 20.76 -28.13
N LYS A 96 -1.22 21.27 -27.32
CA LYS A 96 -0.77 20.60 -26.09
C LYS A 96 -1.88 20.52 -25.04
N LEU A 97 -2.68 21.57 -24.89
CA LEU A 97 -3.85 21.54 -24.00
C LEU A 97 -4.94 20.58 -24.50
N ALA A 98 -5.11 20.45 -25.81
CA ALA A 98 -6.02 19.46 -26.38
C ALA A 98 -5.54 18.03 -26.09
N GLU A 99 -4.24 17.75 -26.30
CA GLU A 99 -3.62 16.46 -25.98
C GLU A 99 -3.75 16.13 -24.47
N LEU A 100 -3.42 17.08 -23.59
CA LEU A 100 -3.54 16.90 -22.14
C LEU A 100 -4.99 16.56 -21.73
N ASN A 101 -5.98 17.22 -22.32
CA ASN A 101 -7.39 16.97 -22.04
C ASN A 101 -7.85 15.56 -22.47
N MET A 102 -7.21 14.94 -23.47
CA MET A 102 -7.52 13.56 -23.85
C MET A 102 -7.21 12.57 -22.71
N TYR A 103 -6.19 12.85 -21.91
CA TYR A 103 -5.79 12.01 -20.78
C TYR A 103 -6.54 12.33 -19.49
N ARG A 104 -7.34 13.40 -19.46
CA ARG A 104 -8.10 13.82 -18.27
C ARG A 104 -8.98 12.70 -17.72
N ALA A 105 -9.76 12.05 -18.59
CA ALA A 105 -10.64 10.97 -18.17
C ALA A 105 -9.86 9.80 -17.56
N LYS A 106 -8.73 9.44 -18.19
CA LYS A 106 -7.83 8.37 -17.70
C LYS A 106 -7.27 8.70 -16.32
N LEU A 107 -6.85 9.95 -16.10
CA LEU A 107 -6.30 10.41 -14.83
C LEU A 107 -7.28 10.22 -13.66
N TYR A 108 -8.56 10.55 -13.85
CA TYR A 108 -9.58 10.37 -12.80
C TYR A 108 -10.12 8.94 -12.69
N GLU A 109 -9.89 8.08 -13.69
CA GLU A 109 -10.23 6.66 -13.66
C GLU A 109 -9.19 5.81 -12.94
N LEU A 110 -7.91 6.19 -12.99
CA LEU A 110 -6.80 5.49 -12.32
C LEU A 110 -7.02 5.31 -10.80
N PRO A 111 -7.32 6.36 -10.01
CA PRO A 111 -7.61 6.22 -8.58
C PRO A 111 -8.78 5.26 -8.31
N LYS A 112 -9.82 5.27 -9.15
CA LYS A 112 -10.96 4.37 -8.99
C LYS A 112 -10.53 2.92 -9.19
N LYS A 113 -9.69 2.64 -10.18
CA LYS A 113 -9.15 1.29 -10.42
C LYS A 113 -8.27 0.81 -9.26
N VAL A 114 -7.44 1.70 -8.71
CA VAL A 114 -6.63 1.42 -7.51
C VAL A 114 -7.54 1.13 -6.31
N GLY A 115 -8.59 1.94 -6.11
CA GLY A 115 -9.58 1.74 -5.04
C GLY A 115 -10.33 0.42 -5.16
N ILE A 116 -10.78 0.06 -6.36
CA ILE A 116 -11.42 -1.24 -6.63
C ILE A 116 -10.45 -2.38 -6.32
N ALA A 117 -9.20 -2.30 -6.79
CA ALA A 117 -8.20 -3.34 -6.53
C ALA A 117 -7.90 -3.49 -5.02
N ALA A 118 -7.81 -2.40 -4.28
CA ALA A 118 -7.64 -2.41 -2.83
C ALA A 118 -8.84 -3.03 -2.10
N GLN A 119 -10.06 -2.70 -2.55
CA GLN A 119 -11.27 -3.29 -1.99
C GLN A 119 -11.36 -4.80 -2.28
N THR A 120 -11.08 -5.21 -3.53
CA THR A 120 -11.04 -6.64 -3.90
C THR A 120 -9.96 -7.39 -3.11
N LEU A 121 -8.78 -6.80 -2.89
CA LEU A 121 -7.75 -7.39 -2.05
C LEU A 121 -8.26 -7.63 -0.63
N LYS A 122 -8.94 -6.64 -0.04
CA LYS A 122 -9.52 -6.74 1.31
C LYS A 122 -10.59 -7.83 1.38
N GLU A 123 -11.51 -7.84 0.43
CA GLU A 123 -12.57 -8.86 0.34
C GLU A 123 -11.96 -10.27 0.21
N ASN A 124 -10.93 -10.44 -0.61
CA ASN A 124 -10.21 -11.71 -0.75
C ASN A 124 -9.50 -12.14 0.54
N ILE A 125 -8.92 -11.20 1.30
CA ILE A 125 -8.30 -11.49 2.60
C ILE A 125 -9.36 -11.91 3.60
N ASP A 126 -10.48 -11.20 3.67
CA ASP A 126 -11.58 -11.46 4.58
C ASP A 126 -12.23 -12.81 4.28
N GLU A 127 -12.56 -13.10 3.02
CA GLU A 127 -13.14 -14.38 2.59
C GLU A 127 -12.22 -15.57 2.93
N LYS A 128 -10.92 -15.45 2.64
CA LYS A 128 -9.96 -16.50 2.98
C LYS A 128 -9.83 -16.70 4.48
N THR A 129 -9.76 -15.61 5.25
CA THR A 129 -9.69 -15.65 6.72
C THR A 129 -10.94 -16.33 7.28
N GLU A 130 -12.12 -15.97 6.80
CA GLU A 130 -13.38 -16.58 7.21
C GLU A 130 -13.43 -18.07 6.86
N LYS A 131 -12.99 -18.46 5.65
CA LYS A 131 -12.90 -19.87 5.23
C LYS A 131 -11.99 -20.67 6.16
N PHE A 132 -10.82 -20.13 6.51
CA PHE A 132 -9.90 -20.78 7.45
C PHE A 132 -10.52 -20.86 8.86
N MET A 133 -11.16 -19.80 9.35
CA MET A 133 -11.84 -19.81 10.64
C MET A 133 -12.97 -20.86 10.69
N ASN A 134 -13.77 -20.97 9.63
CA ASN A 134 -14.85 -21.94 9.53
C ASN A 134 -14.32 -23.37 9.50
N GLN A 135 -13.25 -23.64 8.74
CA GLN A 135 -12.58 -24.93 8.75
C GLN A 135 -12.01 -25.28 10.13
N HIS A 136 -11.32 -24.34 10.77
CA HIS A 136 -10.77 -24.51 12.12
C HIS A 136 -11.87 -24.81 13.14
N LYS A 137 -12.98 -24.07 13.09
CA LYS A 137 -14.15 -24.26 13.97
C LYS A 137 -14.78 -25.63 13.77
N GLN A 138 -14.95 -26.09 12.53
CA GLN A 138 -15.47 -27.43 12.22
C GLN A 138 -14.54 -28.53 12.74
N GLN A 139 -13.24 -28.43 12.52
CA GLN A 139 -12.28 -29.43 13.01
C GLN A 139 -12.22 -29.47 14.54
N THR A 140 -12.19 -28.31 15.18
CA THR A 140 -12.26 -28.18 16.64
C THR A 140 -13.51 -28.83 17.20
N HIS A 141 -14.67 -28.57 16.60
CA HIS A 141 -15.93 -29.15 17.03
C HIS A 141 -15.92 -30.68 16.90
N LYS A 142 -15.46 -31.22 15.76
CA LYS A 142 -15.32 -32.68 15.55
C LYS A 142 -14.41 -33.33 16.59
N ILE A 143 -13.32 -32.67 16.98
CA ILE A 143 -12.41 -33.20 18.02
C ILE A 143 -13.09 -33.16 19.39
N LYS A 144 -13.76 -32.05 19.74
CA LYS A 144 -14.50 -31.93 21.01
C LYS A 144 -15.62 -32.96 21.14
N GLU A 145 -16.37 -33.22 20.08
CA GLU A 145 -17.40 -34.28 20.06
C GLU A 145 -16.80 -35.67 20.28
N LYS A 146 -15.67 -35.98 19.64
CA LYS A 146 -14.96 -37.25 19.84
C LYS A 146 -14.49 -37.42 21.28
N LEU A 147 -13.96 -36.35 21.89
CA LEU A 147 -13.58 -36.34 23.31
C LEU A 147 -14.80 -36.59 24.20
N ALA A 148 -15.90 -35.87 24.00
CA ALA A 148 -17.12 -36.03 24.79
C ALA A 148 -17.72 -37.44 24.68
N LYS A 149 -17.71 -38.04 23.48
CA LYS A 149 -18.16 -39.42 23.26
C LYS A 149 -17.28 -40.40 24.04
N ARG A 150 -15.96 -40.22 24.00
CA ARG A 150 -15.01 -41.04 24.78
C ARG A 150 -15.18 -40.89 26.28
N THR A 151 -15.43 -39.67 26.79
CA THR A 151 -15.74 -39.46 28.20
C THR A 151 -16.97 -40.27 28.63
N LYS A 152 -18.01 -40.32 27.79
CA LYS A 152 -19.22 -41.13 28.07
C LYS A 152 -18.90 -42.63 28.04
N GLU A 153 -18.13 -43.09 27.06
CA GLU A 153 -17.68 -44.49 26.96
C GLU A 153 -16.83 -44.91 28.17
N ARG A 154 -15.90 -44.05 28.63
CA ARG A 154 -15.09 -44.26 29.84
C ARG A 154 -15.99 -44.43 31.07
N LYS A 155 -16.97 -43.53 31.27
CA LYS A 155 -17.91 -43.63 32.40
C LYS A 155 -18.73 -44.92 32.36
N ARG A 156 -19.21 -45.33 31.18
CA ARG A 156 -19.95 -46.59 31.02
C ARG A 156 -19.06 -47.81 31.32
N GLY A 157 -17.84 -47.82 30.79
CA GLY A 157 -16.89 -48.91 31.03
C GLY A 157 -16.56 -49.08 32.51
N ILE A 158 -16.34 -47.98 33.24
CA ILE A 158 -16.14 -48.00 34.70
C ILE A 158 -17.36 -48.59 35.42
N LEU A 159 -18.58 -48.17 35.05
CA LEU A 159 -19.81 -48.67 35.65
C LEU A 159 -20.02 -50.18 35.39
N GLU A 160 -19.71 -50.66 34.19
CA GLU A 160 -19.78 -52.08 33.83
C GLU A 160 -18.77 -52.92 34.60
N ILE A 161 -17.55 -52.42 34.80
CA ILE A 161 -16.53 -53.07 35.65
C ILE A 161 -17.04 -53.15 37.10
N GLU A 162 -17.61 -52.06 37.61
CA GLU A 162 -18.09 -52.01 39.00
C GLU A 162 -19.33 -52.89 39.24
N ASN A 163 -20.22 -53.02 38.26
CA ASN A 163 -21.35 -53.95 38.33
C ASN A 163 -20.87 -55.41 38.31
N ARG A 164 -19.94 -55.77 37.42
CA ARG A 164 -19.32 -57.11 37.43
C ARG A 164 -18.65 -57.42 38.77
N ARG A 165 -17.91 -56.45 39.33
CA ARG A 165 -17.32 -56.53 40.67
C ARG A 165 -18.38 -56.86 41.73
N LYS A 166 -19.55 -56.20 41.70
CA LYS A 166 -20.65 -56.43 42.65
C LYS A 166 -21.29 -57.82 42.48
N ASP A 167 -21.53 -58.24 41.25
CA ASP A 167 -22.18 -59.53 40.97
C ASP A 167 -21.27 -60.71 41.33
N GLU A 168 -19.97 -60.64 41.01
CA GLU A 168 -18.99 -61.64 41.42
C GLU A 168 -18.81 -61.67 42.94
N ASN A 169 -18.83 -60.50 43.62
CA ASN A 169 -18.83 -60.46 45.08
C ASN A 169 -20.05 -61.14 45.68
N LYS A 170 -21.25 -60.90 45.13
CA LYS A 170 -22.49 -61.57 45.59
C LYS A 170 -22.43 -63.07 45.38
N GLN A 171 -21.98 -63.52 44.20
CA GLN A 171 -21.86 -64.95 43.90
C GLN A 171 -20.83 -65.62 44.82
N THR A 172 -19.72 -64.93 45.09
CA THR A 172 -18.72 -65.38 46.06
C THR A 172 -19.30 -65.44 47.46
N SER A 173 -20.11 -64.46 47.87
CA SER A 173 -20.77 -64.43 49.18
C SER A 173 -21.81 -65.55 49.35
N LEU A 174 -22.57 -65.88 48.30
CA LEU A 174 -23.52 -67.01 48.31
C LEU A 174 -22.81 -68.37 48.36
N ASN A 175 -21.69 -68.50 47.65
CA ASN A 175 -20.81 -69.67 47.79
C ASN A 175 -20.17 -69.72 49.19
N PHE A 176 -19.84 -68.56 49.77
CA PHE A 176 -19.34 -68.41 51.14
C PHE A 176 -20.33 -68.95 52.17
N GLU A 177 -21.62 -68.67 52.00
CA GLU A 177 -22.69 -69.14 52.87
C GLU A 177 -22.87 -70.67 52.78
N LYS A 178 -22.58 -71.26 51.61
CA LYS A 178 -22.52 -72.71 51.40
C LYS A 178 -21.26 -73.38 51.96
N GLU A 179 -20.10 -72.70 51.96
CA GLU A 179 -18.80 -73.26 52.36
C GLU A 179 -18.33 -72.85 53.79
N LEU A 180 -19.08 -71.97 54.47
CA LEU A 180 -18.83 -71.39 55.80
C LEU A 180 -18.63 -72.41 56.93
N SER A 181 -18.95 -73.69 56.69
CA SER A 181 -18.70 -74.75 57.65
C SER A 181 -17.23 -75.15 57.79
N GLN A 182 -16.28 -74.75 56.90
CA GLN A 182 -14.90 -75.28 56.97
C GLN A 182 -13.69 -74.37 56.69
N LEU A 183 -13.77 -73.11 56.21
CA LEU A 183 -12.56 -72.46 55.66
C LEU A 183 -12.43 -70.92 55.82
N LYS A 184 -12.45 -70.40 57.05
CA LYS A 184 -12.48 -68.95 57.33
C LYS A 184 -11.22 -68.13 56.99
N GLU A 185 -10.04 -68.75 56.83
CA GLU A 185 -8.75 -68.02 56.75
C GLU A 185 -8.15 -67.97 55.33
N LYS A 186 -8.51 -68.90 54.45
CA LYS A 186 -8.02 -68.94 53.05
C LYS A 186 -8.67 -67.88 52.16
N TYR A 187 -9.85 -67.38 52.54
CA TYR A 187 -10.72 -66.58 51.68
C TYR A 187 -10.47 -65.06 51.75
N ASP A 188 -9.94 -64.51 52.86
CA ASP A 188 -9.53 -63.10 52.90
C ASP A 188 -8.46 -62.80 51.83
N LYS A 189 -7.53 -63.75 51.61
CA LYS A 189 -6.50 -63.66 50.56
C LYS A 189 -7.07 -63.75 49.14
N ILE A 190 -8.23 -64.38 48.94
CA ILE A 190 -8.89 -64.48 47.64
C ILE A 190 -9.68 -63.21 47.34
N ARG A 191 -10.37 -62.65 48.34
CA ARG A 191 -11.04 -61.34 48.24
C ARG A 191 -10.03 -60.25 47.88
N GLU A 192 -8.92 -60.18 48.61
CA GLU A 192 -7.87 -59.19 48.40
C GLU A 192 -7.19 -59.35 47.02
N ARG A 193 -7.01 -60.58 46.52
CA ARG A 193 -6.53 -60.80 45.14
C ARG A 193 -7.50 -60.28 44.08
N THR A 194 -8.79 -60.45 44.29
CA THR A 194 -9.81 -60.04 43.32
C THR A 194 -9.97 -58.52 43.29
N GLU A 195 -9.92 -57.85 44.44
CA GLU A 195 -9.88 -56.39 44.53
C GLU A 195 -8.67 -55.84 43.78
N ASN A 196 -7.47 -56.35 44.09
CA ASN A 196 -6.23 -55.94 43.44
C ASN A 196 -6.23 -56.19 41.92
N LYS A 197 -6.87 -57.27 41.44
CA LYS A 197 -6.97 -57.56 40.00
C LYS A 197 -7.75 -56.48 39.26
N TYR A 198 -8.93 -56.11 39.76
CA TYR A 198 -9.80 -55.14 39.08
C TYR A 198 -9.32 -53.71 39.28
N ASP A 199 -8.65 -53.40 40.38
CA ASP A 199 -7.98 -52.10 40.55
C ASP A 199 -6.87 -51.94 39.51
N LYS A 200 -6.07 -53.00 39.28
CA LYS A 200 -5.06 -53.03 38.23
C LYS A 200 -5.65 -52.90 36.82
N GLU A 201 -6.75 -53.59 36.51
CA GLU A 201 -7.45 -53.44 35.21
C GLU A 201 -7.97 -52.01 35.00
N CYS A 202 -8.45 -51.36 36.07
CA CYS A 202 -8.94 -49.98 36.01
C CYS A 202 -7.78 -49.00 35.79
N GLU A 203 -6.65 -49.19 36.47
CA GLU A 203 -5.43 -48.42 36.25
C GLU A 203 -4.90 -48.58 34.82
N GLU A 204 -4.79 -49.81 34.31
CA GLU A 204 -4.35 -50.07 32.94
C GLU A 204 -5.27 -49.44 31.88
N PHE A 205 -6.59 -49.41 32.14
CA PHE A 205 -7.54 -48.73 31.26
C PHE A 205 -7.40 -47.21 31.31
N ASN A 206 -7.21 -46.64 32.51
CA ASN A 206 -7.00 -45.20 32.68
C ASN A 206 -5.72 -44.74 31.97
N VAL A 207 -4.61 -45.47 32.12
CA VAL A 207 -3.35 -45.18 31.42
C VAL A 207 -3.56 -45.12 29.90
N LYS A 208 -4.25 -46.11 29.32
CA LYS A 208 -4.57 -46.11 27.87
C LYS A 208 -5.48 -44.96 27.43
N CYS A 209 -6.36 -44.48 28.30
CA CYS A 209 -7.18 -43.31 28.04
C CYS A 209 -6.32 -42.04 28.04
N ASP A 210 -5.47 -41.88 29.05
CA ASP A 210 -4.65 -40.69 29.24
C ASP A 210 -3.60 -40.55 28.12
N GLU A 211 -3.02 -41.65 27.63
CA GLU A 211 -2.14 -41.66 26.44
C GLU A 211 -2.85 -41.11 25.19
N LYS A 212 -4.09 -41.55 24.94
CA LYS A 212 -4.86 -41.13 23.77
C LYS A 212 -5.35 -39.69 23.90
N ASP A 213 -5.76 -39.27 25.10
CA ASP A 213 -6.17 -37.90 25.38
C ASP A 213 -4.98 -36.94 25.24
N GLY A 214 -3.79 -37.35 25.71
CA GLY A 214 -2.53 -36.63 25.49
C GLY A 214 -2.24 -36.41 24.01
N ALA A 215 -2.34 -37.46 23.18
CA ALA A 215 -2.14 -37.35 21.74
C ALA A 215 -3.14 -36.40 21.04
N PHE A 216 -4.40 -36.34 21.50
CA PHE A 216 -5.39 -35.39 20.97
C PHE A 216 -5.11 -33.96 21.41
N LEU A 217 -4.70 -33.73 22.67
CA LEU A 217 -4.33 -32.42 23.18
C LEU A 217 -3.07 -31.87 22.48
N GLU A 218 -2.12 -32.75 22.16
CA GLU A 218 -0.92 -32.39 21.43
C GLU A 218 -1.24 -32.02 19.97
N LYS A 219 -2.10 -32.79 19.30
CA LYS A 219 -2.64 -32.41 17.98
C LYS A 219 -3.35 -31.06 18.03
N LEU A 220 -4.17 -30.81 19.05
CA LEU A 220 -4.89 -29.55 19.19
C LEU A 220 -3.93 -28.37 19.37
N ARG A 221 -2.89 -28.51 20.20
CA ARG A 221 -1.81 -27.53 20.32
C ARG A 221 -1.06 -27.30 19.01
N SER A 222 -0.72 -28.36 18.29
CA SER A 222 -0.02 -28.24 17.01
C SER A 222 -0.85 -27.47 15.97
N LEU A 223 -2.17 -27.67 15.99
CA LEU A 223 -3.11 -27.01 15.08
C LEU A 223 -3.31 -25.53 15.45
N ASP A 224 -3.35 -25.20 16.74
CA ASP A 224 -3.37 -23.81 17.21
C ASP A 224 -2.09 -23.05 16.83
N VAL A 225 -0.93 -23.70 16.94
CA VAL A 225 0.36 -23.11 16.55
C VAL A 225 0.42 -22.91 15.04
N SER A 226 0.01 -23.89 14.24
CA SER A 226 -0.01 -23.75 12.78
C SER A 226 -0.99 -22.67 12.32
N PHE A 227 -2.16 -22.56 12.95
CA PHE A 227 -3.12 -21.49 12.67
C PHE A 227 -2.56 -20.10 12.98
N LYS A 228 -1.88 -19.93 14.12
CA LYS A 228 -1.21 -18.67 14.46
C LYS A 228 -0.13 -18.33 13.43
N ASN A 229 0.70 -19.30 13.05
CA ASN A 229 1.75 -19.10 12.05
C ASN A 229 1.17 -18.72 10.69
N LEU A 230 0.10 -19.38 10.25
CA LEU A 230 -0.61 -19.04 9.01
C LEU A 230 -1.23 -17.64 9.06
N THR A 231 -1.84 -17.26 10.17
CA THR A 231 -2.42 -15.91 10.36
C THR A 231 -1.33 -14.84 10.31
N THR A 232 -0.20 -15.08 10.97
CA THR A 232 0.96 -14.16 10.92
C THR A 232 1.56 -14.09 9.53
N ALA A 233 1.75 -15.23 8.84
CA ALA A 233 2.27 -15.28 7.49
C ALA A 233 1.34 -14.55 6.49
N ASN A 234 0.03 -14.72 6.63
CA ASN A 234 -0.95 -14.04 5.78
C ASN A 234 -0.92 -12.52 5.99
N GLY A 235 -0.80 -12.06 7.24
CA GLY A 235 -0.62 -10.64 7.55
C GLY A 235 0.71 -10.06 7.06
N LEU A 236 1.80 -10.84 7.11
CA LEU A 236 3.10 -10.42 6.57
C LEU A 236 3.10 -10.34 5.05
N LEU A 237 2.40 -11.27 4.37
CA LEU A 237 2.28 -11.27 2.92
C LEU A 237 1.34 -10.19 2.41
N ALA A 238 0.30 -9.79 3.15
CA ALA A 238 -0.62 -8.73 2.76
C ALA A 238 0.03 -7.32 2.79
N LYS A 239 0.89 -7.06 3.79
CA LYS A 239 1.56 -5.76 3.98
C LYS A 239 2.27 -5.19 2.73
N PRO A 240 3.11 -5.94 2.00
CA PRO A 240 3.77 -5.39 0.81
C PRO A 240 2.78 -5.01 -0.30
N TYR A 241 1.68 -5.77 -0.49
CA TYR A 241 0.64 -5.41 -1.45
C TYR A 241 -0.14 -4.16 -1.03
N GLU A 242 -0.45 -4.02 0.25
CA GLU A 242 -1.08 -2.81 0.81
C GLU A 242 -0.18 -1.58 0.65
N GLU A 243 1.11 -1.72 0.93
CA GLU A 243 2.10 -0.66 0.77
C GLU A 243 2.24 -0.22 -0.70
N GLU A 244 2.30 -1.17 -1.62
CA GLU A 244 2.42 -0.89 -3.05
C GLU A 244 1.16 -0.21 -3.60
N LEU A 245 -0.04 -0.63 -3.18
CA LEU A 245 -1.29 0.03 -3.53
C LEU A 245 -1.36 1.45 -2.96
N ARG A 246 -0.86 1.67 -1.73
CA ARG A 246 -0.79 3.00 -1.13
C ARG A 246 0.14 3.92 -1.92
N GLN A 247 1.34 3.47 -2.27
CA GLN A 247 2.29 4.25 -3.07
C GLN A 247 1.73 4.62 -4.44
N ARG A 248 1.02 3.68 -5.10
CA ARG A 248 0.34 3.95 -6.38
C ARG A 248 -0.82 4.94 -6.23
N SER A 249 -1.56 4.88 -5.11
CA SER A 249 -2.60 5.85 -4.78
C SER A 249 -2.03 7.25 -4.56
N ASP A 250 -0.97 7.36 -3.75
CA ASP A 250 -0.29 8.63 -3.45
C ASP A 250 0.26 9.27 -4.73
N TYR A 251 0.81 8.46 -5.64
CA TYR A 251 1.26 8.93 -6.96
C TYR A 251 0.10 9.48 -7.80
N CYS A 252 -1.05 8.80 -7.84
CA CYS A 252 -2.23 9.30 -8.56
C CYS A 252 -2.73 10.63 -7.99
N ASP A 253 -2.80 10.76 -6.67
CA ASP A 253 -3.22 12.00 -5.99
C ASP A 253 -2.25 13.17 -6.28
N GLN A 254 -0.95 12.89 -6.33
CA GLN A 254 0.06 13.88 -6.70
C GLN A 254 -0.12 14.39 -8.14
N ILE A 255 -0.37 13.50 -9.10
CA ILE A 255 -0.61 13.90 -10.50
C ILE A 255 -1.90 14.70 -10.62
N ILE A 256 -2.99 14.28 -9.96
CA ILE A 256 -4.26 15.01 -9.97
C ILE A 256 -4.08 16.43 -9.45
N LYS A 257 -3.43 16.59 -8.28
CA LYS A 257 -3.15 17.92 -7.73
C LYS A 257 -2.30 18.78 -8.66
N ARG A 258 -1.30 18.19 -9.32
CA ARG A 258 -0.47 18.89 -10.32
C ARG A 258 -1.28 19.31 -11.54
N TYR A 259 -2.13 18.43 -12.06
CA TYR A 259 -3.02 18.73 -13.18
C TYR A 259 -4.02 19.85 -12.86
N GLU A 260 -4.61 19.84 -11.66
CA GLU A 260 -5.56 20.88 -11.22
C GLU A 260 -4.87 22.23 -11.08
N ASN A 261 -3.69 22.26 -10.46
CA ASN A 261 -2.87 23.47 -10.34
C ASN A 261 -2.43 24.00 -11.72
N PHE A 262 -1.96 23.11 -12.60
CA PHE A 262 -1.59 23.45 -13.97
C PHE A 262 -2.78 24.07 -14.72
N THR A 263 -3.97 23.47 -14.61
CA THR A 263 -5.19 23.94 -15.27
C THR A 263 -5.61 25.30 -14.73
N ALA A 264 -5.59 25.49 -13.41
CA ALA A 264 -5.91 26.78 -12.78
C ALA A 264 -4.95 27.89 -13.22
N THR A 265 -3.64 27.60 -13.20
CA THR A 265 -2.58 28.54 -13.61
C THR A 265 -2.72 28.91 -15.08
N THR A 266 -2.87 27.92 -15.96
CA THR A 266 -3.02 28.13 -17.40
C THR A 266 -4.28 28.92 -17.72
N THR A 267 -5.41 28.60 -17.07
CA THR A 267 -6.67 29.33 -17.24
C THR A 267 -6.53 30.79 -16.82
N SER A 268 -5.86 31.05 -15.69
CA SER A 268 -5.62 32.41 -15.20
C SER A 268 -4.75 33.24 -16.15
N VAL A 269 -3.64 32.68 -16.66
CA VAL A 269 -2.77 33.35 -17.63
C VAL A 269 -3.53 33.63 -18.92
N LEU A 270 -4.22 32.64 -19.48
CA LEU A 270 -4.96 32.79 -20.73
C LEU A 270 -6.11 33.81 -20.62
N ALA A 271 -6.80 33.86 -19.48
CA ALA A 271 -7.90 34.79 -19.22
C ALA A 271 -7.43 36.25 -19.02
N SER A 272 -6.17 36.47 -18.65
CA SER A 272 -5.63 37.81 -18.44
C SER A 272 -5.50 38.64 -19.72
N ASN A 273 -5.45 38.00 -20.90
CA ASN A 273 -5.24 38.63 -22.21
C ASN A 273 -4.06 39.62 -22.25
N ASP A 274 -3.08 39.43 -21.38
CA ASP A 274 -1.90 40.25 -21.25
C ASP A 274 -0.78 39.66 -22.11
N VAL A 275 -0.43 40.36 -23.19
CA VAL A 275 0.58 39.95 -24.16
C VAL A 275 1.96 39.72 -23.54
N TRP A 276 2.29 40.42 -22.45
CA TRP A 276 3.56 40.24 -21.76
C TRP A 276 3.55 39.01 -20.86
N LYS A 277 2.44 38.75 -20.16
CA LYS A 277 2.27 37.50 -19.41
C LYS A 277 2.27 36.30 -20.32
N ASP A 278 1.68 36.41 -21.50
CA ASP A 278 1.69 35.33 -22.49
C ASP A 278 3.12 34.98 -22.92
N VAL A 279 3.89 35.98 -23.34
CA VAL A 279 5.27 35.77 -23.82
C VAL A 279 6.20 35.23 -22.73
N GLN A 280 5.99 35.63 -21.47
CA GLN A 280 6.85 35.22 -20.36
C GLN A 280 6.45 33.89 -19.74
N CYS A 281 5.15 33.59 -19.64
CA CYS A 281 4.66 32.43 -18.89
C CYS A 281 4.29 31.24 -19.79
N ILE A 282 3.82 31.46 -21.03
CA ILE A 282 3.37 30.36 -21.91
C ILE A 282 4.50 29.39 -22.25
N PRO A 283 5.75 29.80 -22.52
CA PRO A 283 6.85 28.87 -22.76
C PRO A 283 7.06 27.89 -21.59
N ASP A 284 7.04 28.40 -20.36
CA ASP A 284 7.19 27.59 -19.15
C ASP A 284 5.95 26.68 -18.92
N ILE A 285 4.75 27.19 -19.19
CA ILE A 285 3.51 26.38 -19.17
C ILE A 285 3.59 25.25 -20.19
N ARG A 286 4.10 25.49 -21.41
CA ARG A 286 4.25 24.47 -22.44
C ARG A 286 5.23 23.37 -22.01
N ALA A 287 6.37 23.73 -21.44
CA ALA A 287 7.33 22.76 -20.91
C ALA A 287 6.76 21.92 -19.76
N ALA A 288 6.01 22.56 -18.84
CA ALA A 288 5.33 21.86 -17.76
C ALA A 288 4.22 20.92 -18.28
N CYS A 289 3.51 21.32 -19.35
CA CYS A 289 2.49 20.51 -20.01
C CYS A 289 3.07 19.19 -20.54
N ASP A 290 4.23 19.25 -21.20
CA ASP A 290 4.89 18.06 -21.75
C ASP A 290 5.27 17.05 -20.66
N THR A 291 5.81 17.54 -19.55
CA THR A 291 6.16 16.70 -18.40
C THR A 291 4.92 16.04 -17.81
N LEU A 292 3.82 16.79 -17.70
CA LEU A 292 2.56 16.28 -17.16
C LEU A 292 1.89 15.26 -18.09
N ILE A 293 1.97 15.45 -19.41
CA ILE A 293 1.46 14.51 -20.40
C ILE A 293 2.16 13.15 -20.26
N GLU A 294 3.49 13.13 -20.11
CA GLU A 294 4.23 11.88 -19.93
C GLU A 294 3.89 11.17 -18.62
N GLU A 295 3.71 11.92 -17.52
CA GLU A 295 3.25 11.38 -16.24
C GLU A 295 1.83 10.79 -16.34
N MET A 296 0.92 11.43 -17.08
CA MET A 296 -0.46 10.96 -17.31
C MET A 296 -0.56 9.79 -18.29
N LYS A 297 0.44 9.59 -19.16
CA LYS A 297 0.53 8.43 -20.05
C LYS A 297 0.86 7.16 -19.27
N HIS A 298 1.57 7.27 -18.15
CA HIS A 298 1.95 6.14 -17.31
C HIS A 298 0.72 5.30 -16.89
N ASP A 299 0.84 3.98 -17.04
CA ASP A 299 -0.22 3.02 -16.72
C ASP A 299 0.29 1.96 -15.75
N PHE A 300 -0.64 1.38 -14.98
CA PHE A 300 -0.35 0.30 -14.03
C PHE A 300 -1.08 -1.00 -14.44
N PRO A 301 -0.59 -1.72 -15.47
CA PRO A 301 -1.23 -2.95 -15.96
C PRO A 301 -1.27 -4.06 -14.89
N GLU A 302 -0.35 -4.02 -13.93
CA GLU A 302 -0.21 -4.99 -12.83
C GLU A 302 -1.23 -4.81 -11.69
N LEU A 303 -2.10 -3.79 -11.74
CA LEU A 303 -3.11 -3.58 -10.69
C LEU A 303 -4.00 -4.81 -10.47
N LYS A 304 -4.27 -5.57 -11.54
CA LYS A 304 -5.08 -6.80 -11.47
C LYS A 304 -4.34 -7.96 -10.81
N SER A 305 -3.01 -8.02 -10.92
CA SER A 305 -2.20 -9.02 -10.22
C SER A 305 -2.02 -8.71 -8.73
N LEU A 306 -2.10 -7.43 -8.33
CA LEU A 306 -2.02 -7.04 -6.92
C LEU A 306 -3.29 -7.41 -6.13
N SER A 307 -4.44 -7.59 -6.81
CA SER A 307 -5.68 -8.05 -6.18
C SER A 307 -5.77 -9.59 -6.05
N ASP A 308 -5.04 -10.33 -6.89
CA ASP A 308 -5.07 -11.80 -6.93
C ASP A 308 -3.92 -12.41 -6.12
N PHE A 309 -4.12 -12.50 -4.80
CA PHE A 309 -3.15 -13.15 -3.92
C PHE A 309 -3.26 -14.68 -4.03
N LYS A 310 -2.20 -15.38 -4.43
CA LYS A 310 -2.09 -16.86 -4.36
C LYS A 310 -1.31 -17.26 -3.11
N ILE A 311 -2.00 -17.85 -2.14
CA ILE A 311 -1.31 -18.63 -1.09
C ILE A 311 -1.07 -19.99 -1.71
N ASN A 312 0.20 -20.32 -1.96
CA ASN A 312 0.56 -21.69 -2.27
C ASN A 312 0.15 -22.55 -1.06
N GLN A 313 -0.87 -23.37 -1.25
CA GLN A 313 -1.19 -24.46 -0.34
C GLN A 313 -0.10 -25.51 -0.52
N GLU A 314 1.04 -25.33 0.14
CA GLU A 314 1.96 -26.44 0.33
C GLU A 314 1.29 -27.45 1.26
N SER A 315 1.28 -28.68 0.75
CA SER A 315 0.45 -29.82 1.10
C SER A 315 0.89 -30.47 2.40
#